data_AF-A0A1M5R5Q0-F1
#
_entry.id   AF-A0A1M5R5Q0-F1
#
_cell.length_a   1.000
_cell.length_b   1.000
_cell.length_c   1.000
_cell.angle_alpha   90.00
_cell.angle_beta   90.00
_cell.angle_gamma   90.00
#
_symmetry.space_group_name_H-M   'P 1'
#
loop_
_entity.id
_entity.type
_entity.pdbx_description
1 polymer ?
#
loop_
_entity_poly.entity_id
_entity_poly.type
_entity_poly.pdbx_seq_one_letter_code
_entity_poly.pdbx_strand_id
1 'polypeptide(L)'
;MKSIYYLRIIFISFEMLVFLSGVFLYFSFEPELKEAFESLSINEDARKWLLMLPLGIVGWTFKEGKVVIFPNEKLDKFLHEWPDYWKLKCHFNIGILIAVVFSIVCIYVWLIDGLEQFKLAWLFLISTLVILINACSFYMAIISIKSMLLKVK
;
A
#
# COMPACT_ATOMS: atom_id res chain seq x y z
N MET A 1 8.38 -24.63 -0.27
CA MET A 1 6.89 -24.50 -0.25
C MET A 1 6.41 -23.19 0.39
N LYS A 2 7.04 -22.64 1.44
CA LYS A 2 6.67 -21.31 1.97
C LYS A 2 7.04 -20.15 1.04
N SER A 3 8.25 -20.14 0.45
CA SER A 3 8.71 -19.04 -0.44
C SER A 3 7.86 -18.84 -1.69
N ILE A 4 7.28 -19.93 -2.24
CA ILE A 4 6.34 -19.86 -3.37
C ILE A 4 5.05 -19.14 -2.97
N TYR A 5 4.60 -19.30 -1.73
CA TYR A 5 3.44 -18.59 -1.20
C TYR A 5 3.71 -17.09 -1.05
N TYR A 6 4.92 -16.70 -0.60
CA TYR A 6 5.32 -15.28 -0.57
C TYR A 6 5.31 -14.66 -1.96
N LEU A 7 5.90 -15.34 -2.96
CA LEU A 7 5.90 -14.87 -4.35
C LEU A 7 4.48 -14.77 -4.91
N ARG A 8 3.63 -15.76 -4.64
CA ARG A 8 2.23 -15.73 -5.09
C ARG A 8 1.47 -14.54 -4.52
N ILE A 9 1.68 -14.23 -3.24
CA ILE A 9 1.05 -13.05 -2.63
C ILE A 9 1.55 -11.79 -3.29
N ILE A 10 2.86 -11.65 -3.51
CA ILE A 10 3.40 -10.45 -4.17
C ILE A 10 2.79 -10.27 -5.57
N PHE A 11 2.84 -11.29 -6.43
CA PHE A 11 2.42 -11.15 -7.83
C PHE A 11 0.92 -11.23 -8.07
N ILE A 12 0.16 -11.86 -7.17
CA ILE A 12 -1.30 -11.99 -7.25
C ILE A 12 -1.92 -11.22 -6.08
N SER A 13 -1.48 -9.98 -5.90
CA SER A 13 -2.09 -9.03 -4.98
C SER A 13 -2.91 -8.00 -5.73
N PHE A 14 -3.89 -7.42 -5.03
CA PHE A 14 -4.70 -6.35 -5.59
C PHE A 14 -3.85 -5.07 -5.78
N GLU A 15 -2.84 -4.89 -4.94
CA GLU A 15 -1.81 -3.85 -5.01
C GLU A 15 -1.02 -3.93 -6.32
N MET A 16 -0.54 -5.12 -6.72
CA MET A 16 0.17 -5.28 -7.99
C MET A 16 -0.75 -5.16 -9.20
N LEU A 17 -2.01 -5.59 -9.09
CA LEU A 17 -3.00 -5.39 -10.14
C LEU A 17 -3.20 -3.90 -10.43
N VAL A 18 -3.32 -3.08 -9.38
CA VAL A 18 -3.48 -1.62 -9.51
C VAL A 18 -2.22 -0.98 -10.08
N PHE A 19 -1.05 -1.42 -9.65
CA PHE A 19 0.19 -0.93 -10.23
C PHE A 19 0.27 -1.25 -11.74
N LEU A 20 0.03 -2.50 -12.11
CA LEU A 20 0.07 -2.95 -13.50
C LEU A 20 -1.02 -2.30 -14.36
N SER A 21 -2.22 -2.08 -13.82
CA SER A 21 -3.28 -1.36 -14.54
C SER A 21 -2.90 0.10 -14.76
N GLY A 22 -2.28 0.76 -13.78
CA GLY A 22 -1.75 2.11 -13.95
C GLY A 22 -0.63 2.20 -15.00
N VAL A 23 0.26 1.21 -15.03
CA VAL A 23 1.30 1.11 -16.08
C VAL A 23 0.68 0.85 -17.44
N PHE A 24 -0.31 -0.04 -17.53
CA PHE A 24 -1.04 -0.33 -18.77
C PHE A 24 -1.77 0.92 -19.30
N LEU A 25 -2.42 1.68 -18.41
CA LEU A 25 -3.07 2.94 -18.76
C LEU A 25 -2.07 3.97 -19.29
N TYR A 26 -0.90 4.08 -18.66
CA TYR A 26 0.17 4.96 -19.15
C TYR A 26 0.53 4.65 -20.60
N PHE A 27 0.81 3.38 -20.92
CA PHE A 27 1.22 2.99 -22.27
C PHE A 27 0.10 3.04 -23.31
N SER A 28 -1.16 2.88 -22.88
CA SER A 28 -2.30 2.83 -23.80
C SER A 28 -2.90 4.21 -24.10
N PHE A 29 -2.80 5.15 -23.16
CA PHE A 29 -3.46 6.46 -23.21
C PHE A 29 -2.49 7.60 -22.81
N GLU A 30 -1.20 7.45 -23.11
CA GLU A 30 -0.18 8.45 -22.76
C GLU A 30 -0.55 9.86 -23.23
N PRO A 31 -0.97 10.08 -24.50
CA PRO A 31 -1.27 11.41 -25.01
C PRO A 31 -2.42 12.08 -24.25
N GLU A 32 -3.53 11.37 -24.04
CA GLU A 32 -4.72 11.89 -23.38
C GLU A 32 -4.46 12.18 -21.89
N LEU A 33 -3.72 11.29 -21.22
CA LEU A 33 -3.32 11.48 -19.83
C LEU A 33 -2.36 12.66 -19.66
N LYS A 34 -1.45 12.86 -20.63
CA LYS A 34 -0.52 13.99 -20.62
C LYS A 34 -1.25 15.31 -20.84
N GLU A 35 -2.17 15.37 -21.80
CA GLU A 35 -3.01 16.55 -22.03
C GLU A 35 -3.82 16.92 -20.78
N ALA A 36 -4.45 15.92 -20.14
CA ALA A 36 -5.15 16.11 -18.88
C ALA A 36 -4.21 16.63 -17.78
N PHE A 37 -2.99 16.10 -17.68
CA PHE A 37 -1.99 16.56 -16.72
C PHE A 37 -1.55 18.01 -16.96
N GLU A 38 -1.32 18.41 -18.21
CA GLU A 38 -0.92 19.79 -18.55
C GLU A 38 -2.05 20.79 -18.27
N SER A 39 -3.31 20.36 -18.33
CA SER A 39 -4.46 21.17 -17.93
C SER A 39 -4.58 21.36 -16.40
N LEU A 40 -3.88 20.55 -15.62
CA LEU A 40 -3.91 20.54 -14.16
C LEU A 40 -2.82 21.46 -13.59
N SER A 41 -3.21 22.66 -13.15
CA SER A 41 -2.32 23.54 -12.39
C SER A 41 -2.28 23.11 -10.92
N ILE A 42 -1.23 22.42 -10.49
CA ILE A 42 -1.01 22.12 -9.07
C ILE A 42 -0.30 23.31 -8.40
N ASN A 43 -0.92 23.85 -7.34
CA ASN A 43 -0.32 24.92 -6.53
C ASN A 43 1.04 24.46 -5.93
N GLU A 44 2.05 25.31 -5.98
CA GLU A 44 3.37 25.07 -5.39
C GLU A 44 3.31 24.61 -3.94
N ASP A 45 2.45 25.20 -3.13
CA ASP A 45 2.31 24.83 -1.74
C ASP A 45 1.69 23.43 -1.59
N ALA A 46 0.74 23.06 -2.44
CA ALA A 46 0.18 21.71 -2.45
C ALA A 46 1.24 20.66 -2.81
N ARG A 47 2.17 20.98 -3.73
CA ARG A 47 3.28 20.08 -4.11
C ARG A 47 4.20 19.78 -2.93
N LYS A 48 4.49 20.78 -2.08
CA LYS A 48 5.33 20.60 -0.87
C LYS A 48 4.74 19.60 0.11
N TRP A 49 3.41 19.62 0.28
CA TRP A 49 2.71 18.77 1.23
C TRP A 49 2.26 17.42 0.66
N LEU A 50 2.32 17.23 -0.66
CA LEU A 50 1.80 16.03 -1.32
C LEU A 50 2.45 14.73 -0.83
N LEU A 51 3.74 14.77 -0.46
CA LEU A 51 4.46 13.62 0.08
C LEU A 51 3.93 13.18 1.46
N MET A 52 3.30 14.08 2.23
CA MET A 52 2.73 13.71 3.53
C MET A 52 1.61 12.68 3.41
N LEU A 53 0.90 12.65 2.29
CA LEU A 53 -0.20 11.71 2.08
C LEU A 53 0.29 10.25 2.06
N PRO A 54 1.19 9.83 1.14
CA PRO A 54 1.69 8.46 1.15
C PRO A 54 2.43 8.12 2.44
N LEU A 55 3.25 9.05 2.99
CA LEU A 55 3.97 8.80 4.24
C LEU A 55 3.04 8.65 5.44
N GLY A 56 1.99 9.46 5.53
CA GLY A 56 0.99 9.38 6.59
C GLY A 56 0.23 8.05 6.54
N ILE A 57 -0.15 7.59 5.35
CA ILE A 57 -0.80 6.30 5.16
C ILE A 57 0.13 5.15 5.56
N VAL A 58 1.40 5.19 5.16
CA VAL A 58 2.38 4.16 5.56
C VAL A 58 2.59 4.18 7.08
N GLY A 59 2.76 5.35 7.69
CA GLY A 59 2.90 5.48 9.15
C GLY A 59 1.69 4.92 9.91
N TRP A 60 0.48 5.18 9.42
CA TRP A 60 -0.74 4.59 9.95
C TRP A 60 -0.75 3.06 9.81
N THR A 61 -0.36 2.55 8.64
CA THR A 61 -0.28 1.10 8.35
C THR A 61 0.69 0.39 9.30
N PHE A 62 1.84 0.99 9.60
CA PHE A 62 2.79 0.45 10.59
C PHE A 62 2.20 0.43 12.00
N LYS A 63 1.54 1.53 12.41
CA LYS A 63 0.93 1.63 13.74
C LYS A 63 -0.14 0.56 13.96
N GLU A 64 -1.06 0.41 13.02
CA GLU A 64 -2.17 -0.54 13.12
C GLU A 64 -1.72 -1.99 12.85
N GLY A 65 -0.79 -2.18 11.90
CA GLY A 65 -0.22 -3.50 11.59
C GLY A 65 0.52 -4.14 12.77
N LYS A 66 1.11 -3.33 13.66
CA LYS A 66 1.77 -3.81 14.88
C LYS A 66 0.87 -4.70 15.73
N VAL A 67 -0.42 -4.38 15.84
CA VAL A 67 -1.38 -5.13 16.67
C VAL A 67 -1.59 -6.56 16.17
N VAL A 68 -1.41 -6.80 14.87
CA VAL A 68 -1.59 -8.13 14.25
C VAL A 68 -0.29 -8.93 14.27
N ILE A 69 0.85 -8.26 14.08
CA ILE A 69 2.17 -8.90 14.05
C ILE A 69 2.67 -9.20 15.47
N PHE A 70 2.35 -8.34 16.43
CA PHE A 70 2.71 -8.44 17.84
C PHE A 70 1.44 -8.38 18.70
N PRO A 71 0.68 -9.49 18.74
CA PRO A 71 -0.55 -9.55 19.50
C PRO A 71 -0.30 -9.50 21.01
N ASN A 72 -1.22 -8.89 21.77
CA ASN A 72 -1.19 -8.92 23.25
C ASN A 72 -1.40 -10.36 23.77
N GLU A 73 -0.96 -10.70 24.98
CA GLU A 73 -0.97 -12.07 25.55
C GLU A 73 -2.28 -12.87 25.34
N LYS A 74 -3.45 -12.22 25.46
CA LYS A 74 -4.76 -12.87 25.22
C LYS A 74 -5.02 -13.18 23.74
N LEU A 75 -4.57 -12.30 22.87
CA LEU A 75 -4.71 -12.38 21.42
C LEU A 75 -3.65 -13.34 20.85
N ASP A 76 -2.50 -13.43 21.50
CA ASP A 76 -1.37 -14.29 21.13
C ASP A 76 -1.69 -15.77 21.29
N LYS A 77 -2.34 -16.17 22.41
CA LYS A 77 -2.83 -17.56 22.60
C LYS A 77 -3.80 -17.99 21.49
N PHE A 78 -4.81 -17.16 21.21
CA PHE A 78 -5.83 -17.46 20.20
C PHE A 78 -5.24 -17.51 18.77
N LEU A 79 -4.32 -16.58 18.44
CA LEU A 79 -3.67 -16.57 17.13
C LEU A 79 -2.69 -17.73 16.95
N HIS A 80 -1.98 -18.16 18.00
CA HIS A 80 -1.10 -19.33 17.94
C HIS A 80 -1.88 -20.64 17.75
N GLU A 81 -3.11 -20.71 18.25
CA GLU A 81 -4.01 -21.85 18.03
C GLU A 81 -4.64 -21.87 16.62
N TRP A 82 -4.60 -20.74 15.88
CA TRP A 82 -5.15 -20.69 14.53
C TRP A 82 -4.21 -21.36 13.52
N PRO A 83 -4.58 -22.50 12.91
CA PRO A 83 -3.71 -23.25 12.00
C PRO A 83 -3.13 -22.45 10.81
N ASP A 84 -3.80 -21.38 10.40
CA ASP A 84 -3.41 -20.54 9.26
C ASP A 84 -2.83 -19.17 9.64
N TYR A 85 -2.53 -18.92 10.92
CA TYR A 85 -1.96 -17.64 11.37
C TYR A 85 -0.66 -17.26 10.63
N TRP A 86 0.16 -18.24 10.27
CA TRP A 86 1.38 -18.00 9.51
C TRP A 86 1.11 -17.38 8.13
N LYS A 87 -0.04 -17.69 7.49
CA LYS A 87 -0.45 -17.08 6.21
C LYS A 87 -0.84 -15.63 6.41
N LEU A 88 -1.56 -15.33 7.50
CA LEU A 88 -1.95 -13.97 7.86
C LEU A 88 -0.71 -13.10 8.13
N LYS A 89 0.23 -13.60 8.93
CA LYS A 89 1.51 -12.92 9.20
C LYS A 89 2.32 -12.68 7.92
N CYS A 90 2.30 -13.63 7.00
CA CYS A 90 2.92 -13.51 5.68
C CYS A 90 2.31 -12.36 4.86
N HIS A 91 0.98 -12.28 4.78
CA HIS A 91 0.27 -11.18 4.10
C HIS A 91 0.59 -9.81 4.70
N PHE A 92 0.57 -9.69 6.03
CA PHE A 92 0.92 -8.43 6.71
C PHE A 92 2.38 -8.03 6.44
N ASN A 93 3.33 -8.96 6.50
CA ASN A 93 4.73 -8.64 6.22
C ASN A 93 4.94 -8.17 4.77
N ILE A 94 4.29 -8.84 3.80
CA ILE A 94 4.39 -8.46 2.39
C ILE A 94 3.73 -7.11 2.14
N GLY A 95 2.55 -6.87 2.72
CA GLY A 95 1.88 -5.58 2.60
C GLY A 95 2.70 -4.44 3.19
N ILE A 96 3.37 -4.64 4.33
CA ILE A 96 4.32 -3.65 4.87
C ILE A 96 5.48 -3.43 3.89
N LEU A 97 6.05 -4.49 3.33
CA LEU A 97 7.14 -4.37 2.36
C LEU A 97 6.70 -3.58 1.12
N ILE A 98 5.51 -3.84 0.59
CA ILE A 98 4.92 -3.09 -0.54
C ILE A 98 4.77 -1.61 -0.16
N ALA A 99 4.19 -1.30 1.00
CA ALA A 99 4.07 0.08 1.48
C ALA A 99 5.43 0.79 1.53
N VAL A 100 6.47 0.13 2.07
CA VAL A 100 7.82 0.69 2.13
C VAL A 100 8.39 0.93 0.74
N VAL A 101 8.34 -0.05 -0.15
CA VAL A 101 8.89 0.07 -1.52
C VAL A 101 8.22 1.23 -2.27
N PHE A 102 6.88 1.28 -2.28
CA PHE A 102 6.17 2.36 -2.98
C PHE A 102 6.35 3.71 -2.30
N SER A 103 6.53 3.76 -0.97
CA SER A 103 6.84 5.02 -0.29
C SER A 103 8.21 5.56 -0.68
N ILE A 104 9.21 4.69 -0.88
CA ILE A 104 10.54 5.08 -1.37
C ILE A 104 10.42 5.66 -2.78
N VAL A 105 9.59 5.08 -3.64
CA VAL A 105 9.30 5.63 -4.98
C VAL A 105 8.68 7.03 -4.87
N CYS A 106 7.68 7.22 -4.00
CA CYS A 106 7.08 8.54 -3.78
C CYS A 106 8.08 9.57 -3.26
N ILE A 107 8.92 9.20 -2.28
CA ILE A 107 9.99 10.05 -1.74
C ILE A 107 10.98 10.41 -2.85
N TYR A 108 11.40 9.43 -3.65
CA TYR A 108 12.35 9.65 -4.73
C TYR A 108 11.83 10.64 -5.77
N VAL A 109 10.59 10.46 -6.24
CA VAL A 109 9.96 11.39 -7.19
C VAL A 109 9.86 12.79 -6.60
N TRP A 110 9.50 12.91 -5.32
CA TRP A 110 9.39 14.19 -4.64
C TRP A 110 10.74 14.89 -4.48
N LEU A 111 11.81 14.15 -4.11
CA LEU A 111 13.14 14.70 -3.87
C LEU A 111 13.81 15.32 -5.10
N ILE A 112 13.44 14.85 -6.30
CA ILE A 112 14.01 15.33 -7.57
C ILE A 112 13.10 16.35 -8.27
N ASP A 113 12.12 16.91 -7.55
CA ASP A 113 11.07 17.77 -8.11
C ASP A 113 10.36 17.14 -9.32
N GLY A 114 10.28 15.80 -9.34
CA GLY A 114 9.76 15.02 -10.46
C GLY A 114 8.27 15.21 -10.70
N LEU A 115 7.55 15.84 -9.77
CA LEU A 115 6.12 16.14 -9.93
C LEU A 115 5.81 17.10 -11.08
N GLU A 116 6.80 17.80 -11.64
CA GLU A 116 6.61 18.64 -12.84
C GLU A 116 6.63 17.83 -14.15
N GLN A 117 7.26 16.66 -14.12
CA GLN A 117 7.37 15.79 -15.28
C GLN A 117 6.21 14.79 -15.25
N PHE A 118 5.33 14.84 -16.26
CA PHE A 118 4.16 13.97 -16.38
C PHE A 118 4.44 12.51 -16.01
N LYS A 119 5.49 11.91 -16.59
CA LYS A 119 5.88 10.52 -16.34
C LYS A 119 6.15 10.22 -14.86
N LEU A 120 6.87 11.11 -14.17
CA LEU A 120 7.23 10.93 -12.76
C LEU A 120 6.04 11.26 -11.86
N ALA A 121 5.26 12.29 -12.17
CA ALA A 121 4.01 12.60 -11.48
C ALA A 121 2.99 11.44 -11.56
N TRP A 122 2.88 10.79 -12.72
CA TRP A 122 2.06 9.61 -12.91
C TRP A 122 2.55 8.41 -12.07
N LEU A 123 3.86 8.18 -12.04
CA LEU A 123 4.46 7.16 -11.18
C LEU A 123 4.18 7.42 -9.70
N PHE A 124 4.27 8.68 -9.25
CA PHE A 124 3.91 9.09 -7.90
C PHE A 124 2.44 8.82 -7.58
N LEU A 125 1.54 9.17 -8.50
CA LEU A 125 0.10 8.98 -8.35
C LEU A 125 -0.25 7.50 -8.20
N ILE A 126 0.24 6.63 -9.09
CA ILE A 126 -0.01 5.18 -9.01
C ILE A 126 0.58 4.60 -7.74
N SER A 127 1.81 4.96 -7.38
CA SER A 127 2.46 4.49 -6.16
C SER A 127 1.65 4.86 -4.92
N THR A 128 1.10 6.07 -4.90
CA THR A 128 0.23 6.56 -3.83
C THR A 128 -1.09 5.77 -3.78
N LEU A 129 -1.71 5.47 -4.93
CA LEU A 129 -2.91 4.64 -5.00
C LEU A 129 -2.66 3.22 -4.50
N VAL A 130 -1.51 2.63 -4.85
CA VAL A 130 -1.11 1.31 -4.36
C VAL A 130 -0.96 1.30 -2.83
N ILE A 131 -0.32 2.33 -2.26
CA ILE A 131 -0.21 2.50 -0.81
C ILE A 131 -1.59 2.64 -0.15
N LEU A 132 -2.49 3.43 -0.75
CA LEU A 132 -3.85 3.63 -0.23
C LEU A 132 -4.65 2.32 -0.21
N ILE A 133 -4.60 1.56 -1.31
CA ILE A 133 -5.28 0.28 -1.44
C ILE A 133 -4.73 -0.74 -0.43
N ASN A 134 -3.42 -0.80 -0.28
CA ASN A 134 -2.79 -1.64 0.74
C ASN A 134 -3.26 -1.27 2.14
N ALA A 135 -3.35 0.03 2.47
CA ALA A 135 -3.89 0.47 3.77
C ALA A 135 -5.36 0.08 3.96
N CYS A 136 -6.19 0.14 2.91
CA CYS A 136 -7.56 -0.37 2.94
C CYS A 136 -7.60 -1.89 3.20
N SER A 137 -6.73 -2.67 2.55
CA SER A 137 -6.58 -4.11 2.79
C SER A 137 -6.26 -4.39 4.27
N PHE A 138 -5.32 -3.63 4.87
CA PHE A 138 -4.98 -3.73 6.29
C PHE A 138 -6.16 -3.40 7.19
N TYR A 139 -6.84 -2.30 6.91
CA TYR A 139 -8.01 -1.87 7.67
C TYR A 139 -9.10 -2.96 7.72
N MET A 140 -9.43 -3.52 6.56
CA MET A 140 -10.43 -4.59 6.42
C MET A 140 -9.99 -5.88 7.14
N ALA A 141 -8.71 -6.23 7.06
CA ALA A 141 -8.17 -7.39 7.75
C ALA A 141 -8.25 -7.22 9.28
N ILE A 142 -7.88 -6.05 9.79
CA ILE A 142 -7.93 -5.73 11.23
C ILE A 142 -9.36 -5.77 11.77
N ILE A 143 -10.33 -5.19 11.06
CA ILE A 143 -11.75 -5.28 11.43
C ILE A 143 -12.20 -6.74 11.48
N SER A 144 -11.84 -7.52 10.45
CA SER A 144 -12.22 -8.93 10.38
C SER A 144 -11.68 -9.73 11.56
N ILE A 145 -10.40 -9.54 11.92
CA ILE A 145 -9.77 -10.19 13.07
C ILE A 145 -10.46 -9.78 14.39
N LYS A 146 -10.68 -8.46 14.59
CA LYS A 146 -11.39 -7.95 15.77
C LYS A 146 -12.81 -8.52 15.87
N SER A 147 -13.51 -8.67 14.76
CA SER A 147 -14.86 -9.23 14.72
C SER A 147 -14.89 -10.72 15.11
N MET A 148 -13.89 -11.51 14.70
CA MET A 148 -13.78 -12.92 15.08
C MET A 148 -13.51 -13.06 16.58
N LEU A 149 -12.64 -12.22 17.14
CA LEU A 149 -12.31 -12.23 18.56
C LEU A 149 -13.51 -11.90 19.46
N LEU A 150 -14.43 -11.04 19.00
CA LEU A 150 -15.66 -10.72 19.73
C LEU A 150 -16.63 -11.90 19.80
N LYS A 151 -16.63 -12.79 18.80
CA LYS A 151 -17.52 -13.98 18.75
C LYS A 151 -17.06 -15.14 19.64
N VAL A 152 -15.80 -15.13 20.06
CA VAL A 152 -15.19 -16.20 20.87
C VAL A 152 -15.23 -15.87 22.37
N LYS A 153 -15.59 -14.63 22.72
CA LYS A 153 -15.85 -14.20 24.10
C LYS A 153 -17.23 -14.62 24.57
#